data_AF-A0A086A1D3-F1
#
_entry.id   AF-A0A086A1D3-F1
#
_cell.length_a   1.000
_cell.length_b   1.000
_cell.length_c   1.000
_cell.angle_alpha   90.00
_cell.angle_beta   90.00
_cell.angle_gamma   90.00
#
_symmetry.space_group_name_H-M   'P 1'
#
loop_
_entity.id
_entity.type
_entity.pdbx_description
1 polymer ?
#
loop_
_entity_poly.entity_id
_entity_poly.type
_entity_poly.pdbx_seq_one_letter_code
_entity_poly.pdbx_strand_id
1 'polypeptide(L)'
;MKKVILIATICIAGLVSAKNGEEMKPTKEKKEVAKATAQAEEQEEALKAINCRTVGMYVWCNDEMLSDTVCWGEGSGTATEAQAMAQSLHNAQLVNEFFCGGQP
;
A
#
# COMPACT_ATOMS: atom_id res chain seq x y z
N MET A 1 -21.09 -27.59 -6.89
CA MET A 1 -20.00 -27.69 -7.89
C MET A 1 -18.97 -26.62 -7.56
N LYS A 2 -17.77 -27.03 -7.09
CA LYS A 2 -16.65 -26.13 -6.79
C LYS A 2 -16.12 -25.57 -8.11
N LYS A 3 -16.06 -24.25 -8.26
CA LYS A 3 -15.32 -23.57 -9.33
C LYS A 3 -14.18 -22.80 -8.69
N VAL A 4 -13.01 -23.43 -8.69
CA VAL A 4 -11.72 -22.80 -8.40
C VAL A 4 -11.24 -22.30 -9.76
N ILE A 5 -11.06 -20.99 -9.93
CA ILE A 5 -10.37 -20.44 -11.09
C ILE A 5 -9.14 -19.71 -10.58
N LEU A 6 -8.01 -20.24 -11.03
CA LEU A 6 -6.62 -19.88 -10.79
C LEU A 6 -6.37 -18.37 -10.81
N ILE A 7 -5.77 -17.86 -9.73
CA ILE A 7 -5.06 -16.58 -9.73
C ILE A 7 -3.67 -16.88 -10.30
N ALA A 8 -3.40 -16.41 -11.51
CA ALA A 8 -2.09 -16.48 -12.14
C ALA A 8 -1.12 -15.59 -11.36
N THR A 9 -0.19 -16.20 -10.65
CA THR A 9 0.98 -15.55 -10.06
C THR A 9 1.88 -15.06 -11.19
N ILE A 10 1.82 -13.76 -11.49
CA ILE A 10 2.82 -13.11 -12.34
C ILE A 10 4.01 -12.82 -11.44
N CYS A 11 4.98 -13.74 -11.42
CA CYS A 11 6.33 -13.46 -10.97
C CYS A 11 6.93 -12.43 -11.93
N ILE A 12 6.94 -11.16 -11.55
CA ILE A 12 7.69 -10.13 -12.27
C ILE A 12 9.16 -10.35 -11.89
N ALA A 13 9.86 -11.17 -12.67
CA ALA A 13 11.31 -11.20 -12.65
C ALA A 13 11.82 -9.84 -13.11
N GLY A 14 12.54 -9.14 -12.22
CA GLY A 14 13.10 -7.83 -12.49
C GLY A 14 14.12 -7.82 -13.63
N LEU A 15 14.00 -6.78 -14.45
CA LEU A 15 15.06 -6.00 -15.11
C LEU A 15 16.15 -6.78 -15.87
N VAL A 16 16.05 -6.75 -17.21
CA VAL A 16 17.23 -6.56 -18.06
C VAL A 16 17.04 -5.28 -18.86
N SER A 17 17.69 -4.22 -18.38
CA SER A 17 17.92 -2.99 -19.13
C SER A 17 18.73 -3.35 -20.38
N ALA A 18 18.14 -3.20 -21.57
CA ALA A 18 18.85 -3.26 -22.84
C ALA A 18 18.65 -1.93 -23.58
N LYS A 19 19.78 -1.24 -23.72
CA LYS A 19 19.99 0.06 -24.34
C LYS A 19 19.90 -0.04 -25.87
N ASN A 20 19.30 0.99 -26.47
CA ASN A 20 19.30 1.39 -27.89
C ASN A 20 18.51 0.54 -28.92
N GLY A 21 17.73 1.23 -29.76
CA GLY A 21 17.48 0.79 -31.13
C GLY A 21 16.14 1.19 -31.75
N GLU A 22 16.13 2.36 -32.39
CA GLU A 22 15.42 2.66 -33.65
C GLU A 22 13.89 2.90 -33.70
N GLU A 23 13.59 3.83 -34.61
CA GLU A 23 12.34 4.53 -34.86
C GLU A 23 11.22 3.62 -35.39
N MET A 24 10.00 3.75 -34.86
CA MET A 24 8.81 3.22 -35.52
C MET A 24 7.61 4.16 -35.38
N LYS A 25 7.17 4.68 -36.53
CA LYS A 25 6.04 5.59 -36.77
C LYS A 25 4.72 5.10 -36.14
N PRO A 26 3.76 6.00 -35.83
CA PRO A 26 2.76 5.77 -34.80
C PRO A 26 1.54 5.01 -35.31
N THR A 27 1.37 3.75 -34.89
CA THR A 27 0.09 3.04 -34.98
C THR A 27 -0.81 3.48 -33.83
N LYS A 28 -2.09 3.67 -34.11
CA LYS A 28 -3.14 4.26 -33.25
C LYS A 28 -3.37 3.60 -31.88
N GLU A 29 -2.63 2.56 -31.51
CA GLU A 29 -2.66 1.92 -30.18
C GLU A 29 -1.83 2.67 -29.12
N LYS A 30 -0.93 3.57 -29.52
CA LYS A 30 -0.06 4.31 -28.58
C LYS A 30 -0.80 5.29 -27.65
N LYS A 31 -2.06 5.64 -27.93
CA LYS A 31 -2.77 6.69 -27.17
C LYS A 31 -3.35 6.21 -25.84
N GLU A 32 -3.69 4.92 -25.71
CA GLU A 32 -4.11 4.34 -24.42
C GLU A 32 -2.91 3.97 -23.56
N VAL A 33 -1.84 3.45 -24.17
CA VAL A 33 -0.60 3.09 -23.45
C VAL A 33 0.06 4.33 -22.83
N ALA A 34 0.17 5.44 -23.57
CA ALA A 34 0.76 6.68 -23.03
C ALA A 34 -0.03 7.28 -21.86
N LYS A 35 -1.37 7.10 -21.83
CA LYS A 35 -2.21 7.57 -20.73
C LYS A 35 -2.08 6.68 -19.49
N ALA A 36 -1.92 5.37 -19.68
CA ALA A 36 -1.66 4.42 -18.59
C ALA A 36 -0.25 4.59 -18.01
N THR A 37 0.77 4.87 -18.83
CA THR A 37 2.14 5.13 -18.35
C THR A 37 2.25 6.44 -17.59
N ALA A 38 1.63 7.53 -18.08
CA ALA A 38 1.61 8.80 -17.36
C ALA A 38 0.84 8.72 -16.01
N GLN A 39 -0.24 7.94 -15.95
CA GLN A 39 -0.98 7.69 -14.70
C GLN A 39 -0.21 6.82 -13.71
N ALA A 40 0.58 5.85 -14.21
CA ALA A 40 1.45 5.03 -13.38
C ALA A 40 2.64 5.84 -12.84
N GLU A 41 3.21 6.73 -13.65
CA GLU A 41 4.30 7.64 -13.23
C GLU A 41 3.82 8.68 -12.20
N GLU A 42 2.63 9.28 -12.38
CA GLU A 42 2.03 10.17 -11.36
C GLU A 42 1.65 9.42 -10.08
N GLN A 43 1.16 8.18 -10.16
CA GLN A 43 0.89 7.36 -8.98
C GLN A 43 2.18 6.93 -8.26
N GLU A 44 3.26 6.65 -8.99
CA GLU A 44 4.55 6.32 -8.42
C GLU A 44 5.22 7.54 -7.75
N GLU A 45 5.11 8.74 -8.34
CA GLU A 45 5.57 9.97 -7.68
C GLU A 45 4.73 10.32 -6.44
N ALA A 46 3.42 10.15 -6.49
CA ALA A 46 2.55 10.34 -5.33
C ALA A 46 2.87 9.34 -4.20
N LEU A 47 3.19 8.08 -4.54
CA LEU A 47 3.63 7.07 -3.57
C LEU A 47 5.01 7.39 -2.96
N LYS A 48 5.91 8.06 -3.69
CA LYS A 48 7.22 8.53 -3.17
C LYS A 48 7.08 9.62 -2.11
N ALA A 49 5.94 10.32 -2.04
CA ALA A 49 5.66 11.34 -1.04
C ALA A 49 5.00 10.78 0.25
N ILE A 50 4.62 9.49 0.25
CA ILE A 50 4.03 8.82 1.40
C ILE A 50 5.13 8.12 2.20
N ASN A 51 5.19 8.46 3.48
CA ASN A 51 6.04 7.79 4.46
C ASN A 51 5.19 6.79 5.25
N CYS A 52 5.64 5.54 5.37
CA CYS A 52 4.95 4.52 6.16
C CYS A 52 5.90 3.86 7.16
N ARG A 53 5.38 3.50 8.33
CA ARG A 53 6.08 2.70 9.34
C ARG A 53 5.18 1.59 9.88
N THR A 54 5.77 0.45 10.18
CA THR A 54 5.09 -0.59 10.96
C THR A 54 5.19 -0.26 12.44
N VAL A 55 4.07 -0.38 13.16
CA VAL A 55 3.98 -0.21 14.60
C VAL A 55 3.37 -1.45 15.24
N GLY A 56 3.72 -1.72 16.48
CA GLY A 56 3.11 -2.78 17.27
C GLY A 56 2.03 -2.22 18.20
N MET A 57 0.85 -2.82 18.19
CA MET A 57 -0.23 -2.56 19.14
C MET A 57 -0.29 -3.72 20.13
N TYR A 58 -0.06 -3.42 21.41
CA TYR A 58 -0.10 -4.43 22.47
C TYR A 58 -1.53 -4.64 22.98
N VAL A 59 -1.96 -5.89 23.05
CA VAL A 59 -3.23 -6.33 23.60
C VAL A 59 -2.99 -6.89 25.00
N TRP A 60 -3.42 -6.17 26.04
CA TRP A 60 -2.97 -6.46 27.41
C TRP A 60 -3.62 -7.68 28.05
N CYS A 61 -4.80 -8.12 27.59
CA CYS A 61 -5.52 -9.23 28.22
C CYS A 61 -5.04 -10.62 27.78
N ASN A 62 -4.29 -10.71 26.69
CA ASN A 62 -3.79 -11.96 26.13
C ASN A 62 -2.30 -11.92 25.75
N ASP A 63 -1.58 -10.84 26.13
CA ASP A 63 -0.17 -10.64 25.86
C ASP A 63 0.23 -10.70 24.37
N GLU A 64 -0.69 -10.31 23.48
CA GLU A 64 -0.45 -10.32 22.03
C GLU A 64 0.05 -8.98 21.50
N MET A 65 0.89 -9.04 20.46
CA MET A 65 1.32 -7.87 19.69
C MET A 65 0.76 -7.97 18.27
N LEU A 66 -0.10 -7.02 17.90
CA LEU A 66 -0.63 -6.89 16.54
C LEU A 66 0.17 -5.85 15.76
N SER A 67 0.51 -6.15 14.51
CA SER A 67 1.19 -5.19 13.63
C SER A 67 0.17 -4.30 12.92
N ASP A 68 0.41 -2.98 12.94
CA ASP A 68 -0.31 -2.00 12.10
C ASP A 68 0.69 -1.24 11.22
N THR A 69 0.19 -0.68 10.11
CA THR A 69 0.98 0.17 9.21
C THR A 69 0.42 1.58 9.24
N VAL A 70 1.26 2.53 9.68
CA VAL A 70 0.91 3.93 9.84
C VAL A 70 1.59 4.72 8.75
N CYS A 71 0.81 5.45 7.95
CA CYS A 71 1.32 6.24 6.84
C CYS A 71 0.98 7.74 7.02
N TRP A 72 1.87 8.62 6.55
CA TRP A 72 1.70 10.06 6.50
C TRP A 72 2.37 10.67 5.28
N GLY A 73 2.01 11.91 4.94
CA GLY A 73 2.52 12.62 3.76
C GLY A 73 1.46 12.77 2.67
N GLU A 74 1.85 13.40 1.56
CA GLU A 74 0.95 13.70 0.45
C GLU A 74 0.34 12.42 -0.12
N GLY A 75 -0.98 12.38 -0.29
CA GLY A 75 -1.70 11.20 -0.79
C GLY A 75 -2.04 10.13 0.27
N SER A 76 -1.56 10.25 1.51
CA SER A 76 -1.84 9.25 2.57
C SER A 76 -3.18 9.45 3.31
N GLY A 77 -3.83 10.60 3.14
CA GLY A 77 -4.97 11.02 3.96
C GLY A 77 -4.59 11.60 5.33
N THR A 78 -3.31 11.52 5.71
CA THR A 78 -2.79 12.04 6.98
C THR A 78 -1.55 12.90 6.74
N ALA A 79 -1.62 14.21 7.01
CA ALA A 79 -0.58 15.13 6.55
C ALA A 79 0.77 14.97 7.30
N THR A 80 0.74 14.60 8.58
CA THR A 80 1.93 14.60 9.45
C THR A 80 2.09 13.29 10.20
N GLU A 81 3.34 12.96 10.56
CA GLU A 81 3.63 11.79 11.40
C GLU A 81 2.87 11.87 12.72
N ALA A 82 2.82 13.04 13.35
CA ALA A 82 2.14 13.24 14.64
C ALA A 82 0.64 12.87 14.57
N GLN A 83 -0.04 13.27 13.48
CA GLN A 83 -1.44 12.88 13.26
C GLN A 83 -1.59 11.37 13.05
N ALA A 84 -0.68 10.77 12.28
CA ALA A 84 -0.71 9.35 11.99
C ALA A 84 -0.45 8.50 13.25
N MET A 85 0.47 8.96 14.11
CA MET A 85 0.72 8.34 15.42
C MET A 85 -0.45 8.51 16.38
N ALA A 86 -1.13 9.66 16.40
CA ALA A 86 -2.34 9.85 17.20
C ALA A 86 -3.46 8.89 16.77
N GLN A 87 -3.64 8.71 15.44
CA GLN A 87 -4.58 7.72 14.90
C GLN A 87 -4.20 6.29 15.28
N SER A 88 -2.91 5.94 15.23
CA SER A 88 -2.42 4.64 15.66
C SER A 88 -2.69 4.37 17.15
N LEU A 89 -2.48 5.37 18.02
CA LEU A 89 -2.81 5.25 19.44
C LEU A 89 -4.31 5.04 19.67
N HIS A 90 -5.15 5.74 18.92
CA HIS A 90 -6.60 5.54 18.97
C HIS A 90 -6.98 4.13 18.51
N ASN A 91 -6.38 3.64 17.42
CA ASN A 91 -6.58 2.26 16.97
C ASN A 91 -6.15 1.23 18.03
N ALA A 92 -5.01 1.46 18.69
CA ALA A 92 -4.54 0.59 19.77
C ALA A 92 -5.52 0.56 20.96
N GLN A 93 -6.15 1.69 21.29
CA GLN A 93 -7.21 1.74 22.30
C GLN A 93 -8.42 0.90 21.89
N LEU A 94 -8.93 1.09 20.66
CA LEU A 94 -10.08 0.35 20.14
C LEU A 94 -9.81 -1.16 20.08
N VAL A 95 -8.60 -1.56 19.69
CA VAL A 95 -8.16 -2.96 19.71
C VAL A 95 -8.25 -3.52 21.13
N ASN A 96 -7.73 -2.80 22.12
CA ASN A 96 -7.80 -3.24 23.51
C ASN A 96 -9.24 -3.29 24.04
N GLU A 97 -10.09 -2.34 23.67
CA GLU A 97 -11.53 -2.40 24.00
C GLU A 97 -12.21 -3.60 23.35
N PHE A 98 -11.89 -3.92 22.10
CA PHE A 98 -12.45 -5.06 21.39
C PHE A 98 -12.05 -6.40 22.01
N PHE A 99 -10.75 -6.60 22.29
CA PHE A 99 -10.26 -7.87 22.84
C PHE A 99 -10.49 -7.99 24.35
N CYS A 100 -10.39 -6.88 25.09
CA CYS A 100 -10.31 -6.90 26.54
C CYS A 100 -11.45 -6.16 27.25
N GLY A 101 -12.24 -5.37 26.54
CA GLY A 101 -13.39 -4.63 27.07
C GLY A 101 -14.65 -5.49 27.28
N GLY A 102 -14.59 -6.78 26.96
CA GLY A 102 -15.69 -7.73 27.10
C GLY A 102 -15.25 -9.07 27.66
N GLN A 103 -15.09 -9.17 28.99
CA GLN A 103 -15.47 -10.39 29.69
C GLN A 103 -16.66 -10.06 30.61
N PRO A 104 -17.68 -10.93 30.70
CA PRO A 104 -18.77 -10.79 31.66
C PRO A 104 -18.27 -10.82 33.11
#